data_AF-A0A357BJT8-F1
#
_entry.id   AF-A0A357BJT8-F1
#
_cell.length_a   1.000
_cell.length_b   1.000
_cell.length_c   1.000
_cell.angle_alpha   90.00
_cell.angle_beta   90.00
_cell.angle_gamma   90.00
#
_symmetry.space_group_name_H-M   'P 1'
#
loop_
_entity.id
_entity.type
_entity.pdbx_description
1 polymer ?
#
loop_
_entity_poly.entity_id
_entity_poly.type
_entity_poly.pdbx_seq_one_letter_code
_entity_poly.pdbx_strand_id
1 'polypeptide(L)'
;MSRFRKQNNCFIHRCLSGAMASFLSISLILAPSAGYGQSVPLLNLPVPGTMVNLSPSFVPVLLKGMTIHPENPLRFDFIVDSGNTDFAETKVKEESEKLIKYFLASLTVPKDDLWVNLSPYEKNRIIPDALGKTELGRDMLAQDYILKQLTATLMYPENELGAKFWERVYSQAQEKYGITDIPMDTFNKVWILPESATIYEKDKTVYVVEGKLKVMLEEDYLARSSSLIAHGEKGPHVDSQELTAKSQELKPVTSIIREIIIPEIEKEVNEGKNFAPL
;
A
#
# COMPACT_ATOMS: atom_id res chain seq x y z
N MET A 1 13.38 -65.01 38.19
CA MET A 1 13.54 -64.24 36.93
C MET A 1 12.72 -62.93 36.86
N SER A 2 12.37 -62.26 37.97
CA SER A 2 11.58 -60.99 37.91
C SER A 2 12.32 -59.71 38.35
N ARG A 3 13.57 -59.79 38.82
CA ARG A 3 14.35 -58.61 39.25
C ARG A 3 15.09 -57.88 38.11
N PHE A 4 15.43 -58.56 37.00
CA PHE A 4 16.19 -57.95 35.90
C PHE A 4 15.35 -57.05 34.97
N ARG A 5 14.03 -57.24 34.90
CA ARG A 5 13.17 -56.48 33.96
C ARG A 5 12.82 -55.08 34.47
N LYS A 6 12.84 -54.85 35.79
CA LYS A 6 12.52 -53.54 36.40
C LYS A 6 13.71 -52.57 36.33
N GLN A 7 14.94 -53.08 36.33
CA GLN A 7 16.16 -52.27 36.34
C GLN A 7 16.48 -51.70 34.95
N ASN A 8 16.24 -52.46 33.88
CA ASN A 8 16.46 -52.02 32.51
C ASN A 8 15.51 -50.88 32.09
N ASN A 9 14.23 -50.94 32.48
CA ASN A 9 13.29 -49.85 32.18
C ASN A 9 13.68 -48.55 32.89
N CYS A 10 14.19 -48.62 34.12
CA CYS A 10 14.61 -47.42 34.85
C CYS A 10 15.87 -46.78 34.25
N PHE A 11 16.78 -47.60 33.70
CA PHE A 11 17.97 -47.11 32.99
C PHE A 11 17.59 -46.48 31.65
N ILE A 12 16.72 -47.11 30.88
CA ILE A 12 16.21 -46.58 29.60
C ILE A 12 15.45 -45.26 29.82
N HIS A 13 14.60 -45.17 30.84
CA HIS A 13 13.91 -43.91 31.17
C HIS A 13 14.85 -42.80 31.62
N ARG A 14 15.94 -43.11 32.35
CA ARG A 14 16.97 -42.12 32.71
C ARG A 14 17.77 -41.65 31.49
N CYS A 15 18.10 -42.55 30.57
CA CYS A 15 18.77 -42.18 29.32
C CYS A 15 17.86 -41.33 28.42
N LEU A 16 16.57 -41.69 28.28
CA LEU A 16 15.60 -40.89 27.52
C LEU A 16 15.34 -39.53 28.16
N SER A 17 15.17 -39.47 29.49
CA SER A 17 15.01 -38.22 30.24
C SER A 17 16.25 -37.33 30.09
N GLY A 18 17.46 -37.91 30.17
CA GLY A 18 18.71 -37.19 29.94
C GLY A 18 18.80 -36.65 28.52
N ALA A 19 18.51 -37.48 27.52
CA ALA A 19 18.53 -37.06 26.11
C ALA A 19 17.50 -35.95 25.82
N MET A 20 16.30 -36.05 26.39
CA MET A 20 15.23 -35.05 26.22
C MET A 20 15.57 -33.73 26.91
N ALA A 21 16.15 -33.78 28.12
CA ALA A 21 16.64 -32.61 28.83
C ALA A 21 17.81 -31.94 28.10
N SER A 22 18.74 -32.73 27.54
CA SER A 22 19.83 -32.21 26.71
C SER A 22 19.31 -31.56 25.44
N PHE A 23 18.34 -32.16 24.75
CA PHE A 23 17.72 -31.57 23.56
C PHE A 23 17.03 -30.23 23.87
N LEU A 24 16.25 -30.17 24.95
CA LEU A 24 15.60 -28.94 25.41
C LEU A 24 16.62 -27.85 25.80
N SER A 25 17.70 -28.24 26.48
CA SER A 25 18.76 -27.31 26.88
C SER A 25 19.53 -26.77 25.68
N ILE A 26 19.79 -27.61 24.66
CA ILE A 26 20.44 -27.20 23.40
C ILE A 26 19.51 -26.27 22.60
N SER A 27 18.19 -26.53 22.58
CA SER A 27 17.22 -25.66 21.92
C SER A 27 17.03 -24.29 22.57
N LEU A 28 17.45 -24.11 23.83
CA LEU A 28 17.44 -22.82 24.53
C LEU A 28 18.73 -22.01 24.31
N ILE A 29 19.84 -22.66 23.96
CA ILE A 29 21.12 -22.01 23.64
C ILE A 29 21.14 -21.52 22.18
N LEU A 30 20.44 -22.24 21.29
CA LEU A 30 20.04 -21.70 20.00
C LEU A 30 18.90 -20.71 20.26
N ALA A 31 19.24 -19.45 20.54
CA ALA A 31 18.25 -18.38 20.55
C ALA A 31 17.34 -18.55 19.32
N PRO A 32 16.00 -18.43 19.45
CA PRO A 32 15.17 -18.37 18.26
C PRO A 32 15.77 -17.24 17.43
N SER A 33 16.33 -17.59 16.27
CA SER A 33 16.68 -16.59 15.27
C SER A 33 15.41 -15.75 15.16
N ALA A 34 15.51 -14.46 15.47
CA ALA A 34 14.39 -13.55 15.37
C ALA A 34 13.65 -13.92 14.09
N GLY A 35 12.42 -14.40 14.24
CA GLY A 35 11.58 -14.72 13.10
C GLY A 35 11.26 -13.39 12.46
N TYR A 36 12.18 -12.87 11.65
CA TYR A 36 11.92 -11.77 10.75
C TYR A 36 10.72 -12.24 9.93
N GLY A 37 9.56 -11.63 10.20
CA GLY A 37 8.37 -11.83 9.40
C GLY A 37 8.79 -11.77 7.95
N GLN A 38 8.43 -12.82 7.21
CA GLN A 38 8.88 -13.09 5.85
C GLN A 38 8.96 -11.77 5.07
N SER A 39 10.17 -11.36 4.66
CA SER A 39 10.27 -10.49 3.50
C SER A 39 9.56 -11.26 2.40
N VAL A 40 8.43 -10.76 1.92
CA VAL A 40 7.75 -11.37 0.77
C VAL A 40 8.74 -11.21 -0.38
N PRO A 41 9.46 -12.27 -0.81
CA PRO A 41 10.61 -12.11 -1.69
C PRO A 41 10.20 -11.59 -3.07
N LEU A 42 8.90 -11.61 -3.36
CA LEU A 42 8.31 -11.23 -4.63
C LEU A 42 8.13 -9.72 -4.82
N LEU A 43 7.92 -8.95 -3.74
CA LEU A 43 7.54 -7.52 -3.82
C LEU A 43 8.62 -6.56 -3.30
N ASN A 44 9.75 -7.08 -2.80
CA ASN A 44 10.88 -6.29 -2.28
C ASN A 44 10.47 -5.11 -1.39
N LEU A 45 9.49 -5.33 -0.50
CA LEU A 45 8.93 -4.30 0.36
C LEU A 45 9.88 -3.97 1.52
N PRO A 46 9.93 -2.71 1.98
CA PRO A 46 10.69 -2.33 3.16
C PRO A 46 10.11 -3.03 4.40
N VAL A 47 10.96 -3.32 5.39
CA VAL A 47 10.53 -3.94 6.65
C VAL A 47 9.59 -2.98 7.41
N PRO A 48 8.55 -3.47 8.11
CA PRO A 48 7.66 -2.62 8.92
C PRO A 48 8.44 -1.67 9.83
N GLY A 49 8.05 -0.39 9.86
CA GLY A 49 8.74 0.68 10.60
C GLY A 49 10.00 1.25 9.94
N THR A 50 10.42 0.75 8.77
CA THR A 50 11.49 1.37 7.98
C THR A 50 11.00 2.67 7.36
N MET A 51 11.77 3.75 7.50
CA MET A 51 11.46 5.03 6.84
C MET A 51 11.57 4.91 5.33
N VAL A 52 10.54 5.39 4.63
CA VAL A 52 10.51 5.52 3.16
C VAL A 52 10.58 7.00 2.84
N ASN A 53 11.70 7.41 2.22
CA ASN A 53 11.93 8.81 1.86
C ASN A 53 11.31 9.13 0.49
N LEU A 54 11.03 10.42 0.28
CA LEU A 54 10.74 10.96 -1.05
C LEU A 54 11.86 10.61 -2.03
N SER A 55 11.49 10.29 -3.26
CA SER A 55 12.42 9.89 -4.29
C SER A 55 12.58 10.99 -5.35
N PRO A 56 13.68 10.96 -6.13
CA PRO A 56 13.81 11.86 -7.27
C PRO A 56 12.70 11.61 -8.29
N SER A 57 12.31 12.66 -9.03
CA SER A 57 11.36 12.54 -10.13
C SER A 57 11.80 11.46 -11.12
N PHE A 58 10.87 10.60 -11.51
CA PHE A 58 11.10 9.42 -12.32
C PHE A 58 9.91 9.18 -13.24
N VAL A 59 10.18 9.02 -14.53
CA VAL A 59 9.17 8.59 -15.51
C VAL A 59 9.23 7.05 -15.60
N PRO A 60 8.20 6.34 -15.13
CA PRO A 60 8.17 4.90 -15.18
C PRO A 60 7.85 4.39 -16.58
N VAL A 61 7.87 3.07 -16.69
CA VAL A 61 7.52 2.35 -17.90
C VAL A 61 6.00 2.31 -17.99
N LEU A 62 5.42 2.83 -19.06
CA LEU A 62 3.98 3.07 -19.15
C LEU A 62 3.37 2.45 -20.39
N LEU A 63 2.18 1.89 -20.23
CA LEU A 63 1.34 1.51 -21.35
C LEU A 63 0.70 2.77 -21.96
N LYS A 64 1.29 3.29 -23.04
CA LYS A 64 0.88 4.56 -23.69
C LYS A 64 -0.22 4.40 -24.72
N GLY A 65 -0.48 3.21 -25.23
CA GLY A 65 -1.53 3.06 -26.21
C GLY A 65 -1.83 1.63 -26.62
N MET A 66 -2.92 1.50 -27.37
CA MET A 66 -3.40 0.23 -27.89
C MET A 66 -3.99 0.45 -29.29
N THR A 67 -3.61 -0.41 -30.23
CA THR A 67 -4.20 -0.51 -31.55
C THR A 67 -5.15 -1.70 -31.61
N ILE A 68 -6.36 -1.45 -32.09
CA ILE A 68 -7.37 -2.48 -32.29
C ILE A 68 -7.43 -2.92 -33.76
N HIS A 69 -7.71 -4.20 -33.98
CA HIS A 69 -7.80 -4.79 -35.32
C HIS A 69 -9.21 -5.33 -35.57
N PRO A 70 -10.11 -4.56 -36.24
CA PRO A 70 -11.51 -4.99 -36.46
C PRO A 70 -11.65 -6.34 -37.18
N GLU A 71 -10.70 -6.66 -38.07
CA GLU A 71 -10.68 -7.92 -38.82
C GLU A 71 -10.23 -9.12 -37.96
N ASN A 72 -9.59 -8.86 -36.81
CA ASN A 72 -9.21 -9.88 -35.83
C ASN A 72 -9.40 -9.32 -34.40
N PRO A 73 -10.63 -9.39 -33.85
CA PRO A 73 -11.00 -8.70 -32.61
C PRO A 73 -10.21 -9.13 -31.36
N LEU A 74 -9.52 -10.27 -31.40
CA LEU A 74 -8.68 -10.75 -30.29
C LEU A 74 -7.21 -10.34 -30.41
N ARG A 75 -6.85 -9.65 -31.50
CA ARG A 75 -5.52 -9.09 -31.69
C ARG A 75 -5.49 -7.65 -31.20
N PHE A 76 -4.57 -7.41 -30.27
CA PHE A 76 -4.23 -6.08 -29.76
C PHE A 76 -2.73 -5.86 -29.93
N ASP A 77 -2.36 -4.70 -30.45
CA ASP A 77 -0.96 -4.26 -30.41
C ASP A 77 -0.84 -3.14 -29.36
N PHE A 78 0.10 -3.28 -28.43
CA PHE A 78 0.30 -2.33 -27.34
C PHE A 78 1.53 -1.45 -27.60
N ILE A 79 1.44 -0.18 -27.20
CA ILE A 79 2.53 0.79 -27.26
C ILE A 79 2.99 1.03 -25.83
N VAL A 80 4.25 0.69 -25.55
CA VAL A 80 4.87 0.86 -24.24
C VAL A 80 5.96 1.92 -24.35
N ASP A 81 5.97 2.86 -23.43
CA ASP A 81 7.01 3.87 -23.25
C ASP A 81 7.96 3.40 -22.15
N SER A 82 9.26 3.40 -22.43
CA SER A 82 10.29 2.99 -21.47
C SER A 82 10.57 4.01 -20.36
N GLY A 83 10.09 5.25 -20.53
CA GLY A 83 10.34 6.33 -19.59
C GLY A 83 11.84 6.56 -19.39
N ASN A 84 12.28 6.69 -18.14
CA ASN A 84 13.69 6.86 -17.79
C ASN A 84 14.45 5.54 -17.57
N THR A 85 13.85 4.39 -17.90
CA THR A 85 14.48 3.09 -17.69
C THR A 85 15.34 2.72 -18.90
N ASP A 86 16.63 2.48 -18.68
CA ASP A 86 17.50 1.88 -19.69
C ASP A 86 17.31 0.35 -19.67
N PHE A 87 16.63 -0.16 -20.68
CA PHE A 87 16.25 -1.57 -20.72
C PHE A 87 17.21 -2.41 -21.55
N ALA A 88 17.60 -3.56 -20.99
CA ALA A 88 17.96 -4.71 -21.80
C ALA A 88 16.69 -5.30 -22.45
N GLU A 89 16.79 -5.78 -23.69
CA GLU A 89 15.66 -6.28 -24.50
C GLU A 89 14.80 -7.32 -23.76
N THR A 90 15.41 -8.19 -22.96
CA THR A 90 14.69 -9.21 -22.17
C THR A 90 13.80 -8.61 -21.08
N LYS A 91 14.23 -7.52 -20.43
CA LYS A 91 13.44 -6.84 -19.39
C LYS A 91 12.27 -6.05 -19.97
N VAL A 92 12.41 -5.50 -21.19
CA VAL A 92 11.29 -4.82 -21.88
C VAL A 92 10.11 -5.75 -22.01
N LYS A 93 10.35 -6.99 -22.43
CA LYS A 93 9.30 -7.98 -22.65
C LYS A 93 8.59 -8.32 -21.34
N GLU A 94 9.33 -8.60 -20.27
CA GLU A 94 8.78 -8.94 -18.96
C GLU A 94 7.90 -7.79 -18.40
N GLU A 95 8.41 -6.55 -18.43
CA GLU A 95 7.64 -5.39 -17.97
C GLU A 95 6.42 -5.11 -18.86
N SER A 96 6.56 -5.28 -20.19
CA SER A 96 5.42 -5.13 -21.11
C SER A 96 4.34 -6.16 -20.84
N GLU A 97 4.71 -7.43 -20.63
CA GLU A 97 3.76 -8.49 -20.29
C GLU A 97 3.06 -8.22 -18.96
N LYS A 98 3.78 -7.68 -17.96
CA LYS A 98 3.20 -7.25 -16.68
C LYS A 98 2.17 -6.14 -16.87
N LEU A 99 2.50 -5.07 -17.60
CA LEU A 99 1.57 -3.97 -17.88
C LEU A 99 0.33 -4.42 -18.66
N ILE A 100 0.49 -5.33 -19.61
CA ILE A 100 -0.63 -5.92 -20.36
C ILE A 100 -1.52 -6.76 -19.43
N LYS A 101 -0.94 -7.55 -18.52
CA LYS A 101 -1.73 -8.26 -17.50
C LYS A 101 -2.51 -7.30 -16.61
N TYR A 102 -1.95 -6.14 -16.28
CA TYR A 102 -2.63 -5.13 -15.47
C TYR A 102 -3.84 -4.56 -16.21
N PHE A 103 -3.65 -4.22 -17.49
CA PHE A 103 -4.73 -3.77 -18.35
C PHE A 103 -5.85 -4.83 -18.48
N LEU A 104 -5.52 -6.09 -18.72
CA LEU A 104 -6.52 -7.16 -18.81
C LEU A 104 -7.21 -7.44 -17.46
N ALA A 105 -6.48 -7.34 -16.35
CA ALA A 105 -7.05 -7.45 -15.02
C ALA A 105 -8.06 -6.32 -14.75
N SER A 106 -7.73 -5.07 -15.11
CA SER A 106 -8.64 -3.93 -14.91
C SER A 106 -9.91 -4.00 -15.77
N LEU A 107 -9.85 -4.66 -16.94
CA LEU A 107 -11.03 -4.94 -17.76
C LEU A 107 -11.92 -6.07 -17.24
N THR A 108 -11.36 -6.99 -16.43
CA THR A 108 -12.07 -8.21 -15.98
C THR A 108 -12.51 -8.16 -14.53
N VAL A 109 -12.01 -7.20 -13.75
CA VAL A 109 -12.45 -6.91 -12.38
C VAL A 109 -13.52 -5.81 -12.41
N PRO A 110 -14.67 -5.97 -11.72
CA PRO A 110 -15.66 -4.91 -11.63
C PRO A 110 -15.06 -3.61 -11.10
N LYS A 111 -15.51 -2.47 -11.64
CA LYS A 111 -15.02 -1.14 -11.22
C LYS A 111 -15.09 -0.92 -9.71
N ASP A 112 -16.18 -1.36 -9.08
CA ASP A 112 -16.42 -1.20 -7.63
C ASP A 112 -15.51 -2.11 -6.78
N ASP A 113 -14.80 -3.06 -7.40
CA ASP A 113 -13.83 -3.97 -6.77
C ASP A 113 -12.36 -3.57 -7.05
N LEU A 114 -12.11 -2.44 -7.74
CA LEU A 114 -10.77 -1.93 -8.02
C LEU A 114 -10.23 -1.05 -6.88
N TRP A 115 -10.08 -1.62 -5.69
CA TRP A 115 -9.55 -0.90 -4.53
C TRP A 115 -8.77 -1.83 -3.59
N VAL A 116 -7.91 -1.23 -2.77
CA VAL A 116 -7.16 -1.88 -1.69
C VAL A 116 -7.15 -1.01 -0.45
N ASN A 117 -6.97 -1.59 0.74
CA ASN A 117 -6.95 -0.87 2.00
C ASN A 117 -6.24 -1.67 3.11
N LEU A 118 -5.05 -1.26 3.54
CA LEU A 118 -4.36 -1.85 4.69
C LEU A 118 -4.66 -1.12 6.01
N SER A 119 -5.92 -0.84 6.33
CA SER A 119 -6.24 -0.24 7.63
C SER A 119 -6.14 -1.27 8.78
N PRO A 120 -5.45 -0.95 9.89
CA PRO A 120 -5.39 -1.82 11.07
C PRO A 120 -6.77 -2.15 11.67
N TYR A 121 -7.73 -1.26 11.48
CA TYR A 121 -9.09 -1.35 12.01
C TYR A 121 -10.03 -2.15 11.09
N GLU A 122 -9.66 -2.36 9.82
CA GLU A 122 -10.50 -3.00 8.80
C GLU A 122 -9.90 -4.33 8.30
N LYS A 123 -9.58 -5.23 9.24
CA LYS A 123 -8.88 -6.50 8.95
C LYS A 123 -9.58 -7.39 7.90
N ASN A 124 -10.89 -7.23 7.71
CA ASN A 124 -11.69 -8.00 6.75
C ASN A 124 -11.96 -7.25 5.44
N ARG A 125 -11.50 -6.00 5.29
CA ARG A 125 -11.72 -5.14 4.12
C ARG A 125 -10.37 -4.67 3.57
N ILE A 126 -9.58 -5.64 3.11
CA ILE A 126 -8.21 -5.42 2.62
C ILE A 126 -8.16 -5.27 1.10
N ILE A 127 -8.74 -6.24 0.39
CA ILE A 127 -8.74 -6.31 -1.06
C ILE A 127 -9.87 -7.25 -1.50
N PRO A 128 -10.62 -6.94 -2.58
CA PRO A 128 -11.59 -7.86 -3.15
C PRO A 128 -10.95 -9.15 -3.66
N ASP A 129 -11.64 -10.29 -3.49
CA ASP A 129 -11.10 -11.63 -3.81
C ASP A 129 -10.65 -11.77 -5.28
N ALA A 130 -11.44 -11.22 -6.22
CA ALA A 130 -11.08 -11.24 -7.64
C ALA A 130 -9.79 -10.45 -7.91
N LEU A 131 -9.68 -9.25 -7.35
CA LEU A 131 -8.50 -8.40 -7.52
C LEU A 131 -7.26 -9.01 -6.85
N GLY A 132 -7.39 -9.56 -5.64
CA GLY A 132 -6.27 -10.13 -4.88
C GLY A 132 -5.61 -11.35 -5.55
N LYS A 133 -6.31 -12.03 -6.46
CA LYS A 133 -5.74 -13.11 -7.28
C LYS A 133 -4.85 -12.59 -8.42
N THR A 134 -5.02 -11.34 -8.81
CA THR A 134 -4.24 -10.71 -9.89
C THR A 134 -2.91 -10.17 -9.40
N GLU A 135 -1.95 -9.98 -10.32
CA GLU A 135 -0.69 -9.31 -10.02
C GLU A 135 -0.92 -7.82 -9.73
N LEU A 136 -1.83 -7.16 -10.48
CA LEU A 136 -2.27 -5.79 -10.26
C LEU A 136 -2.71 -5.55 -8.81
N GLY A 137 -3.60 -6.41 -8.28
CA GLY A 137 -4.10 -6.27 -6.92
C GLY A 137 -3.03 -6.41 -5.84
N ARG A 138 -2.08 -7.33 -6.02
CA ARG A 138 -0.95 -7.50 -5.10
C ARG A 138 -0.03 -6.29 -5.10
N ASP A 139 0.26 -5.74 -6.28
CA ASP A 139 1.08 -4.54 -6.40
C ASP A 139 0.37 -3.31 -5.86
N MET A 140 -0.93 -3.11 -6.14
CA MET A 140 -1.73 -2.05 -5.51
C MET A 140 -1.65 -2.12 -3.98
N LEU A 141 -1.77 -3.33 -3.40
CA LEU A 141 -1.68 -3.52 -1.96
C LEU A 141 -0.27 -3.21 -1.41
N ALA A 142 0.77 -3.57 -2.16
CA ALA A 142 2.14 -3.16 -1.86
C ALA A 142 2.30 -1.63 -1.87
N GLN A 143 1.70 -0.94 -2.84
CA GLN A 143 1.75 0.53 -2.91
C GLN A 143 1.02 1.19 -1.74
N ASP A 144 -0.10 0.62 -1.28
CA ASP A 144 -0.77 1.11 -0.08
C ASP A 144 0.06 0.90 1.20
N TYR A 145 0.90 -0.15 1.25
CA TYR A 145 1.88 -0.32 2.33
C TYR A 145 2.99 0.74 2.26
N ILE A 146 3.53 1.02 1.07
CA ILE A 146 4.51 2.09 0.86
C ILE A 146 3.93 3.46 1.25
N LEU A 147 2.68 3.73 0.88
CA LEU A 147 1.95 4.95 1.26
C LEU A 147 1.92 5.15 2.77
N LYS A 148 1.68 4.10 3.54
CA LYS A 148 1.66 4.18 5.01
C LYS A 148 3.04 4.51 5.59
N GLN A 149 4.07 3.83 5.09
CA GLN A 149 5.45 4.05 5.53
C GLN A 149 5.95 5.45 5.16
N LEU A 150 5.64 5.92 3.96
CA LEU A 150 5.96 7.26 3.51
C LEU A 150 5.22 8.31 4.36
N THR A 151 3.91 8.15 4.56
CA THR A 151 3.11 9.08 5.37
C THR A 151 3.69 9.20 6.79
N ALA A 152 4.03 8.06 7.42
CA ALA A 152 4.69 8.05 8.72
C ALA A 152 6.07 8.75 8.69
N THR A 153 6.84 8.54 7.62
CA THR A 153 8.13 9.20 7.43
C THR A 153 7.97 10.71 7.33
N LEU A 154 7.05 11.22 6.51
CA LEU A 154 6.81 12.66 6.33
C LEU A 154 6.35 13.35 7.62
N MET A 155 5.73 12.63 8.55
CA MET A 155 5.33 13.13 9.86
C MET A 155 6.37 12.88 10.95
N TYR A 156 7.54 12.30 10.65
CA TYR A 156 8.54 11.99 11.67
C TYR A 156 9.14 13.29 12.27
N PRO A 157 9.00 13.56 13.58
CA PRO A 157 9.31 14.87 14.15
C PRO A 157 10.75 15.36 13.98
N GLU A 158 11.72 14.46 13.76
CA GLU A 158 13.13 14.81 13.65
C GLU A 158 13.55 15.16 12.22
N ASN A 159 12.72 14.91 11.21
CA ASN A 159 13.00 15.37 9.85
C ASN A 159 12.44 16.79 9.64
N GLU A 160 12.95 17.49 8.63
CA GLU A 160 12.63 18.91 8.43
C GLU A 160 11.12 19.15 8.20
N LEU A 161 10.49 18.30 7.38
CA LEU A 161 9.06 18.43 7.05
C LEU A 161 8.17 18.11 8.26
N GLY A 162 8.47 17.02 8.96
CA GLY A 162 7.77 16.56 10.15
C GLY A 162 7.93 17.53 11.31
N ALA A 163 9.13 18.12 11.50
CA ALA A 163 9.34 19.18 12.48
C ALA A 163 8.41 20.39 12.20
N LYS A 164 8.35 20.86 10.95
CA LYS A 164 7.44 21.94 10.53
C LYS A 164 5.96 21.56 10.71
N PHE A 165 5.62 20.31 10.41
CA PHE A 165 4.29 19.77 10.65
C PHE A 165 3.92 19.87 12.13
N TRP A 166 4.71 19.27 13.01
CA TRP A 166 4.44 19.23 14.46
C TRP A 166 4.46 20.63 15.09
N GLU A 167 5.36 21.53 14.66
CA GLU A 167 5.36 22.93 15.11
C GLU A 167 4.00 23.60 14.87
N ARG A 168 3.41 23.43 13.67
CA ARG A 168 2.08 23.98 13.37
C ARG A 168 0.98 23.30 14.17
N VAL A 169 1.06 21.97 14.34
CA VAL A 169 0.04 21.23 15.09
C VAL A 169 0.02 21.70 16.55
N TYR A 170 1.17 21.79 17.21
CA TYR A 170 1.27 22.29 18.59
C TYR A 170 0.82 23.74 18.71
N SER A 171 1.21 24.61 17.77
CA SER A 171 0.80 26.02 17.76
C SER A 171 -0.73 26.17 17.67
N GLN A 172 -1.38 25.46 16.75
CA GLN A 172 -2.84 25.50 16.61
C GLN A 172 -3.58 24.85 17.78
N ALA A 173 -3.06 23.74 18.32
CA ALA A 173 -3.65 23.06 19.48
C ALA A 173 -3.64 23.98 20.72
N GLN A 174 -2.53 24.68 20.94
CA GLN A 174 -2.39 25.65 22.01
C GLN A 174 -3.33 26.85 21.83
N GLU A 175 -3.42 27.41 20.62
CA GLU A 175 -4.27 28.58 20.34
C GLU A 175 -5.77 28.27 20.49
N LYS A 176 -6.22 27.11 19.98
CA LYS A 176 -7.65 26.77 19.92
C LYS A 176 -8.18 26.08 21.18
N TYR A 177 -7.36 25.25 21.82
CA TYR A 177 -7.80 24.39 22.92
C TYR A 177 -6.97 24.55 24.20
N GLY A 178 -5.86 25.29 24.16
CA GLY A 178 -4.97 25.45 25.32
C GLY A 178 -4.32 24.14 25.76
N ILE A 179 -4.27 23.14 24.88
CA ILE A 179 -3.67 21.83 25.15
C ILE A 179 -2.34 21.70 24.41
N THR A 180 -1.40 21.02 25.05
CA THR A 180 -0.11 20.64 24.48
C THR A 180 -0.05 19.16 24.11
N ASP A 181 -0.95 18.34 24.65
CA ASP A 181 -1.01 16.91 24.40
C ASP A 181 -1.99 16.62 23.25
N ILE A 182 -1.45 16.15 22.12
CA ILE A 182 -2.23 15.81 20.93
C ILE A 182 -2.36 14.29 20.89
N PRO A 183 -3.59 13.74 20.88
CA PRO A 183 -3.78 12.30 20.75
C PRO A 183 -3.09 11.77 19.49
N MET A 184 -2.22 10.76 19.66
CA MET A 184 -1.51 10.14 18.54
C MET A 184 -2.45 9.40 17.58
N ASP A 185 -3.70 9.10 17.97
CA ASP A 185 -4.71 8.47 17.11
C ASP A 185 -5.23 9.37 15.98
N THR A 186 -4.63 10.55 15.77
CA THR A 186 -5.00 11.52 14.73
C THR A 186 -4.50 11.14 13.32
N PHE A 187 -4.01 9.91 13.15
CA PHE A 187 -3.55 9.42 11.85
C PHE A 187 -4.74 9.08 10.95
N ASN A 188 -5.15 10.07 10.16
CA ASN A 188 -6.19 9.94 9.15
C ASN A 188 -5.73 9.03 8.02
N LYS A 189 -6.64 8.18 7.50
CA LYS A 189 -6.34 7.38 6.32
C LYS A 189 -6.12 8.31 5.12
N VAL A 190 -5.10 7.97 4.33
CA VAL A 190 -4.75 8.64 3.08
C VAL A 190 -5.14 7.72 1.93
N TRP A 191 -5.85 8.26 0.95
CA TRP A 191 -6.34 7.57 -0.24
C TRP A 191 -5.64 8.10 -1.48
N ILE A 192 -5.29 7.19 -2.40
CA ILE A 192 -4.87 7.52 -3.77
C ILE A 192 -6.01 7.16 -4.70
N LEU A 193 -6.41 8.09 -5.57
CA LEU A 193 -7.52 7.92 -6.50
C LEU A 193 -7.13 8.39 -7.90
N PRO A 194 -7.74 7.84 -8.96
CA PRO A 194 -7.69 8.47 -10.28
C PRO A 194 -8.28 9.89 -10.23
N GLU A 195 -7.53 10.88 -10.72
CA GLU A 195 -8.01 12.26 -10.90
C GLU A 195 -8.56 12.46 -12.30
N SER A 196 -7.70 12.30 -13.30
CA SER A 196 -7.99 12.55 -14.70
C SER A 196 -7.09 11.72 -15.61
N ALA A 197 -7.59 11.40 -16.79
CA ALA A 197 -6.79 10.83 -17.87
C ALA A 197 -7.16 11.51 -19.20
N THR A 198 -6.15 11.91 -19.96
CA THR A 198 -6.30 12.52 -21.27
C THR A 198 -6.05 11.45 -22.33
N ILE A 199 -7.08 11.16 -23.12
CA ILE A 199 -7.04 10.15 -24.18
C ILE A 199 -7.06 10.83 -25.53
N TYR A 200 -6.19 10.38 -26.43
CA TYR A 200 -6.15 10.80 -27.83
C TYR A 200 -6.41 9.61 -28.74
N GLU A 201 -7.35 9.74 -29.67
CA GLU A 201 -7.70 8.71 -30.63
C GLU A 201 -7.23 9.13 -32.02
N LYS A 202 -6.58 8.20 -32.73
CA LYS A 202 -6.22 8.36 -34.13
C LYS A 202 -6.33 7.03 -34.86
N ASP A 203 -7.11 7.03 -35.93
CA ASP A 203 -7.38 5.86 -36.77
C ASP A 203 -7.96 4.68 -35.96
N LYS A 204 -7.17 3.64 -35.71
CA LYS A 204 -7.54 2.46 -34.90
C LYS A 204 -6.71 2.36 -33.62
N THR A 205 -6.05 3.45 -33.25
CA THR A 205 -5.13 3.50 -32.11
C THR A 205 -5.61 4.53 -31.10
N VAL A 206 -5.63 4.11 -29.85
CA VAL A 206 -5.92 4.96 -28.70
C VAL A 206 -4.63 5.18 -27.92
N TYR A 207 -4.38 6.42 -27.51
CA TYR A 207 -3.22 6.85 -26.75
C TYR A 207 -3.63 7.44 -25.41
N VAL A 208 -2.94 7.05 -24.34
CA VAL A 208 -2.98 7.70 -23.03
C VAL A 208 -1.89 8.77 -23.02
N VAL A 209 -2.31 10.03 -23.15
CA VAL A 209 -1.38 11.17 -23.20
C VAL A 209 -0.88 11.50 -21.80
N GLU A 210 -1.82 11.63 -20.87
CA GLU A 210 -1.58 12.01 -19.48
C GLU A 210 -2.53 11.24 -18.57
N GLY A 211 -2.02 10.82 -17.41
CA GLY A 211 -2.80 10.26 -16.32
C GLY A 211 -2.35 10.92 -15.03
N LYS A 212 -3.30 11.30 -14.18
CA LYS A 212 -3.00 11.95 -12.92
C LYS A 212 -3.77 11.30 -11.79
N LEU A 213 -3.09 11.08 -10.68
CA LEU A 213 -3.63 10.55 -9.43
C LEU A 213 -3.80 11.69 -8.42
N LYS A 214 -4.87 11.61 -7.64
CA LYS A 214 -5.18 12.53 -6.56
C LYS A 214 -4.95 11.83 -5.23
N VAL A 215 -4.36 12.55 -4.27
CA VAL A 215 -4.24 12.09 -2.90
C VAL A 215 -5.23 12.85 -2.02
N MET A 216 -6.00 12.13 -1.21
CA MET A 216 -7.03 12.70 -0.35
C MET A 216 -6.99 12.09 1.04
N LEU A 217 -7.38 12.89 2.04
CA LEU A 217 -7.69 12.37 3.37
C LEU A 217 -9.05 11.68 3.36
N GLU A 218 -9.26 10.77 4.32
CA GLU A 218 -10.53 10.05 4.48
C GLU A 218 -11.73 10.99 4.54
N GLU A 219 -11.67 12.07 5.32
CA GLU A 219 -12.74 13.07 5.41
C GLU A 219 -13.11 13.66 4.04
N ASP A 220 -12.11 14.01 3.22
CA ASP A 220 -12.30 14.61 1.90
C ASP A 220 -12.87 13.59 0.90
N TYR A 221 -12.37 12.35 0.96
CA TYR A 221 -12.87 11.24 0.16
C TYR A 221 -14.35 10.94 0.46
N LEU A 222 -14.73 10.96 1.73
CA LEU A 222 -16.09 10.69 2.18
C LEU A 222 -17.06 11.80 1.87
N ALA A 223 -16.64 13.06 2.03
CA ALA A 223 -17.42 14.21 1.62
C ALA A 223 -17.70 14.16 0.11
N ARG A 224 -16.68 13.82 -0.70
CA ARG A 224 -16.84 13.61 -2.15
C ARG A 224 -17.79 12.46 -2.45
N SER A 225 -17.59 11.30 -1.82
CA SER A 225 -18.42 10.10 -2.04
C SER A 225 -19.88 10.35 -1.68
N SER A 226 -20.14 11.05 -0.57
CA SER A 226 -21.49 11.42 -0.14
C SER A 226 -22.16 12.38 -1.12
N SER A 227 -21.41 13.32 -1.68
CA SER A 227 -21.90 14.21 -2.74
C SER A 227 -22.27 13.43 -4.00
N LEU A 228 -21.44 12.48 -4.44
CA LEU A 228 -21.72 11.63 -5.60
C LEU A 228 -23.01 10.79 -5.40
N ILE A 229 -23.19 10.21 -4.21
CA ILE A 229 -24.41 9.47 -3.84
C ILE A 229 -25.63 10.39 -3.85
N ALA A 230 -25.51 11.62 -3.30
CA ALA A 230 -26.59 12.61 -3.32
C ALA A 230 -26.99 13.02 -4.74
N HIS A 231 -26.08 12.93 -5.71
CA HIS A 231 -26.32 13.18 -7.13
C HIS A 231 -26.75 11.94 -7.93
N GLY A 232 -27.05 10.82 -7.27
CA GLY A 232 -27.57 9.60 -7.91
C GLY A 232 -26.50 8.71 -8.54
N GLU A 233 -25.23 8.99 -8.31
CA GLU A 233 -24.11 8.13 -8.73
C GLU A 233 -23.83 7.07 -7.67
N LYS A 234 -23.43 5.86 -8.09
CA LYS A 234 -22.95 4.84 -7.15
C LYS A 234 -21.60 5.29 -6.58
N GLY A 235 -21.63 5.80 -5.35
CA GLY A 235 -20.40 6.06 -4.59
C GLY A 235 -19.69 4.76 -4.19
N PRO A 236 -18.38 4.81 -3.92
CA PRO A 236 -17.65 3.65 -3.44
C PRO A 236 -18.23 3.12 -2.12
N HIS A 237 -18.10 1.81 -1.89
CA HIS A 237 -18.63 1.13 -0.71
C HIS A 237 -17.88 1.60 0.55
N VAL A 238 -18.43 2.59 1.24
CA VAL A 238 -17.90 3.08 2.51
C VAL A 238 -18.87 2.68 3.62
N ASP A 239 -18.34 2.00 4.63
CA ASP A 239 -19.04 1.84 5.90
C ASP A 239 -19.11 3.20 6.61
N SER A 240 -20.29 3.81 6.55
CA SER A 240 -20.55 5.19 6.97
C SER A 240 -20.71 5.36 8.48
N GLN A 241 -20.59 4.29 9.26
CA GLN A 241 -20.96 4.29 10.68
C GLN A 241 -19.88 4.84 11.63
N GLU A 242 -18.63 5.05 11.21
CA GLU A 242 -17.53 5.39 12.13
C GLU A 242 -17.19 6.88 12.26
N LEU A 243 -17.75 7.77 11.41
CA LEU A 243 -17.20 9.13 11.23
C LEU A 243 -17.85 10.26 12.03
N THR A 244 -18.95 10.06 12.74
CA THR A 244 -19.77 11.21 13.18
C THR A 244 -19.37 11.81 14.53
N ALA A 245 -18.50 11.18 15.33
CA ALA A 245 -18.15 11.68 16.67
C ALA A 245 -16.67 12.10 16.85
N LYS A 246 -15.69 11.39 16.27
CA LYS A 246 -14.25 11.72 16.40
C LYS A 246 -13.78 12.86 15.48
N SER A 247 -14.52 13.16 14.41
CA SER A 247 -14.12 14.09 13.34
C SER A 247 -14.26 15.58 13.71
N GLN A 248 -14.91 15.93 14.82
CA GLN A 248 -15.02 17.34 15.25
C GLN A 248 -13.86 17.81 16.14
N GLU A 249 -13.26 16.92 16.94
CA GLU A 249 -12.14 17.25 17.83
C GLU A 249 -10.79 17.32 17.08
N LEU A 250 -10.67 16.64 15.93
CA LEU A 250 -9.41 16.50 15.20
C LEU A 250 -9.26 17.39 13.95
N LYS A 251 -10.28 18.20 13.62
CA LYS A 251 -10.30 19.04 12.39
C LYS A 251 -9.04 19.90 12.18
N PRO A 252 -8.45 20.52 13.21
CA PRO A 252 -7.26 21.35 12.99
C PRO A 252 -6.06 20.54 12.54
N VAL A 253 -5.86 19.34 13.09
CA VAL A 253 -4.75 18.47 12.68
C VAL A 253 -4.97 17.97 11.25
N THR A 254 -6.19 17.57 10.89
CA THR A 254 -6.54 17.18 9.52
C THR A 254 -6.23 18.31 8.52
N SER A 255 -6.54 19.57 8.85
CA SER A 255 -6.21 20.71 7.97
C SER A 255 -4.70 20.90 7.76
N ILE A 256 -3.90 20.69 8.80
CA ILE A 256 -2.43 20.82 8.70
C ILE A 256 -1.85 19.68 7.85
N ILE A 257 -2.35 18.44 8.02
CA ILE A 257 -1.96 17.30 7.18
C ILE A 257 -2.28 17.62 5.71
N ARG A 258 -3.47 18.14 5.44
CA ARG A 258 -3.91 18.54 4.09
C ARG A 258 -2.98 19.57 3.45
N GLU A 259 -2.48 20.52 4.22
CA GLU A 259 -1.65 21.61 3.72
C GLU A 259 -0.16 21.26 3.56
N ILE A 260 0.38 20.41 4.44
CA ILE A 260 1.83 20.14 4.49
C ILE A 260 2.16 18.77 3.89
N ILE A 261 1.41 17.74 4.26
CA ILE A 261 1.79 16.35 3.99
C ILE A 261 1.20 15.87 2.67
N ILE A 262 -0.09 16.14 2.43
CA ILE A 262 -0.79 15.67 1.22
C ILE A 262 -0.12 16.14 -0.09
N PRO A 263 0.35 17.40 -0.23
CA PRO A 263 1.00 17.82 -1.46
C PRO A 263 2.29 17.05 -1.77
N GLU A 264 3.08 16.73 -0.75
CA GLU A 264 4.32 15.96 -0.90
C GLU A 264 4.03 14.49 -1.26
N ILE A 265 2.98 13.89 -0.67
CA ILE A 265 2.54 12.55 -1.06
C ILE A 265 1.98 12.56 -2.49
N GLU A 266 1.14 13.53 -2.86
CA GLU A 266 0.59 13.63 -4.22
C GLU A 266 1.68 13.78 -5.27
N LYS A 267 2.71 14.57 -4.97
CA LYS A 267 3.90 14.68 -5.82
C LYS A 267 4.64 13.34 -5.93
N GLU A 268 4.92 12.68 -4.81
CA GLU A 268 5.61 11.38 -4.81
C GLU A 268 4.81 10.30 -5.55
N VAL A 269 3.48 10.33 -5.47
CA VAL A 269 2.59 9.39 -6.18
C VAL A 269 2.62 9.59 -7.70
N ASN A 270 2.67 10.83 -8.18
CA ASN A 270 2.64 11.11 -9.62
C ASN A 270 4.02 11.19 -10.29
N GLU A 271 5.06 11.53 -9.53
CA GLU A 271 6.39 11.80 -10.07
C GLU A 271 7.47 10.93 -9.44
N GLY A 272 7.21 10.31 -8.29
CA GLY A 272 8.21 9.57 -7.52
C GLY A 272 8.38 8.13 -7.98
N LYS A 273 9.60 7.62 -7.80
CA LYS A 273 9.96 6.23 -8.05
C LYS A 273 9.25 5.24 -7.11
N ASN A 274 8.90 5.64 -5.89
CA ASN A 274 8.26 4.72 -4.94
C ASN A 274 6.91 4.19 -5.46
N PHE A 275 6.15 5.03 -6.18
CA PHE A 275 4.83 4.69 -6.74
C PHE A 275 4.85 4.46 -8.26
N ALA A 276 6.03 4.34 -8.86
CA ALA A 276 6.20 4.00 -10.28
C ALA A 276 5.35 2.81 -10.79
N PRO A 277 4.97 1.80 -9.97
CA PRO A 277 4.07 0.73 -10.41
C PRO A 277 2.59 1.10 -10.57
N LEU A 278 2.14 2.28 -10.12
CA LEU A 278 0.76 2.78 -10.30
C LEU A 278 0.59 3.50 -11.64
#